data_AF-A0A6N8QHM0-F1
#
_entry.id   AF-A0A6N8QHM0-F1
#
_cell.length_a   1.000
_cell.length_b   1.000
_cell.length_c   1.000
_cell.angle_alpha   90.00
_cell.angle_beta   90.00
_cell.angle_gamma   90.00
#
_symmetry.space_group_name_H-M   'P 1'
#
loop_
_entity.id
_entity.type
_entity.pdbx_description
1 polymer ?
#
loop_
_entity_poly.entity_id
_entity_poly.type
_entity_poly.pdbx_seq_one_letter_code
_entity_poly.pdbx_strand_id
1 'polypeptide(L)'
;IREMHKHCPRPIVMPLSNPTSRVEATPQDIIAWTEGNALVATGSPFNPVVWKDKIYPIAQCNNAFIFPGIGLGVIASGASRITDEMLMSASETLAQYSPLVLNGEGLVLPELKDIQKVSRAIAFAVGKMAQQQGVAVKTSAEALQQAIDDNFWQAEYRDYRRTSI
;
A
#
# COMPACT_ATOMS: atom_id res chain seq x y z
N ILE A 1 4.85 -11.45 22.53
CA ILE A 1 4.52 -12.28 21.34
C ILE A 1 3.99 -13.67 21.71
N ARG A 2 4.72 -14.50 22.48
CA ARG A 2 4.18 -15.80 22.95
C ARG A 2 2.82 -15.69 23.66
N GLU A 3 2.65 -14.68 24.52
CA GLU A 3 1.35 -14.45 25.18
C GLU A 3 0.26 -14.06 24.18
N MET A 4 0.55 -13.27 23.15
CA MET A 4 -0.43 -13.00 22.08
C MET A 4 -0.83 -14.28 21.36
N HIS A 5 0.15 -15.14 21.04
CA HIS A 5 -0.10 -16.41 20.35
C HIS A 5 -0.92 -17.39 21.20
N LYS A 6 -0.72 -17.38 22.53
CA LYS A 6 -1.51 -18.18 23.48
C LYS A 6 -3.02 -17.87 23.40
N HIS A 7 -3.40 -16.63 23.13
CA HIS A 7 -4.81 -16.20 23.07
C HIS A 7 -5.33 -15.99 21.65
N CYS A 8 -4.44 -15.93 20.66
CA CYS A 8 -4.77 -15.74 19.26
C CYS A 8 -3.94 -16.73 18.41
N PRO A 9 -4.55 -17.80 17.85
CA PRO A 9 -3.82 -18.81 17.10
C PRO A 9 -3.00 -18.25 15.93
N ARG A 10 -3.48 -17.19 15.28
CA ARG A 10 -2.83 -16.53 14.14
C ARG A 10 -2.68 -15.03 14.39
N PRO A 11 -1.77 -14.60 15.28
CA PRO A 11 -1.67 -13.21 15.69
C PRO A 11 -1.05 -12.36 14.56
N ILE A 12 -1.54 -11.13 14.39
CA ILE A 12 -0.85 -10.13 13.56
C ILE A 12 0.19 -9.39 14.42
N VAL A 13 1.42 -9.29 13.93
CA VAL A 13 2.51 -8.59 14.59
C VAL A 13 3.15 -7.65 13.58
N MET A 14 3.13 -6.35 13.88
CA MET A 14 3.63 -5.31 12.99
C MET A 14 4.73 -4.47 13.66
N PRO A 15 6.01 -4.87 13.58
CA PRO A 15 7.11 -4.05 14.03
C PRO A 15 7.37 -2.91 13.02
N LEU A 16 6.98 -1.68 13.37
CA LEU A 16 6.94 -0.55 12.43
C LEU A 16 8.07 0.45 12.64
N SER A 17 8.84 0.33 13.73
CA SER A 17 9.95 1.24 13.99
C SER A 17 11.03 1.16 12.91
N ASN A 18 11.52 2.33 12.49
CA ASN A 18 12.58 2.49 11.49
C ASN A 18 13.79 3.21 12.10
N PRO A 19 15.03 2.94 11.64
CA PRO A 19 15.42 1.89 10.68
C PRO A 19 15.44 0.50 11.35
N THR A 20 15.89 -0.53 10.64
CA THR A 20 15.94 -1.94 11.09
C THR A 20 16.54 -2.13 12.50
N SER A 21 17.50 -1.30 12.91
CA SER A 21 18.13 -1.35 14.24
C SER A 21 17.20 -0.92 15.41
N ARG A 22 16.01 -0.40 15.10
CA ARG A 22 15.00 0.06 16.08
C ARG A 22 13.74 -0.80 16.09
N VAL A 23 13.72 -1.89 15.34
CA VAL A 23 12.56 -2.78 15.23
C VAL A 23 12.20 -3.39 16.60
N GLU A 24 10.91 -3.47 16.91
CA GLU A 24 10.39 -3.97 18.19
C GLU A 24 10.69 -5.46 18.39
N ALA A 25 10.70 -6.22 17.30
CA ALA A 25 11.10 -7.62 17.24
C ALA A 25 11.46 -8.00 15.80
N THR A 26 12.45 -8.88 15.61
CA THR A 26 12.80 -9.33 14.27
C THR A 26 11.74 -10.32 13.75
N PRO A 27 11.50 -10.38 12.42
CA PRO A 27 10.63 -11.39 11.83
C PRO A 27 11.05 -12.83 12.19
N GLN A 28 12.36 -13.10 12.27
CA GLN A 28 12.88 -14.41 12.67
C GLN A 28 12.37 -14.81 14.05
N ASP A 29 12.46 -13.90 15.03
CA ASP A 29 12.00 -14.15 16.39
C ASP A 29 10.48 -14.31 16.47
N ILE A 30 9.73 -13.45 15.76
CA ILE A 30 8.27 -13.51 15.74
C ILE A 30 7.78 -14.85 15.19
N ILE A 31 8.33 -15.29 14.05
CA ILE A 31 8.00 -16.57 13.43
C ILE A 31 8.36 -17.72 14.37
N ALA A 32 9.55 -17.71 14.98
CA ALA A 32 9.95 -18.76 15.91
C ALA A 32 9.08 -18.80 17.18
N TRP A 33 8.74 -17.65 17.77
CA TRP A 33 7.93 -17.55 18.99
C TRP A 33 6.45 -17.86 18.80
N THR A 34 5.97 -17.87 17.55
CA THR A 34 4.59 -18.20 17.19
C THR A 34 4.47 -19.51 16.41
N GLU A 35 5.55 -20.29 16.37
CA GLU A 35 5.61 -21.56 15.66
C GLU A 35 5.17 -21.44 14.19
N GLY A 36 5.51 -20.30 13.56
CA GLY A 36 5.18 -20.00 12.17
C GLY A 36 3.73 -19.58 11.92
N ASN A 37 2.95 -19.29 12.97
CA ASN A 37 1.55 -18.91 12.83
C ASN A 37 1.31 -17.39 12.72
N ALA A 38 2.25 -16.54 13.14
CA ALA A 38 2.04 -15.09 13.06
C ALA A 38 1.95 -14.59 11.61
N LEU A 39 1.07 -13.60 11.40
CA LEU A 39 1.12 -12.71 10.25
C LEU A 39 2.09 -11.57 10.57
N VAL A 40 3.13 -11.40 9.75
CA VAL A 40 4.21 -10.43 10.02
C VAL A 40 4.28 -9.40 8.90
N ALA A 41 4.28 -8.12 9.26
CA ALA A 41 4.58 -7.01 8.36
C ALA A 41 5.49 -6.00 9.06
N THR A 42 6.56 -5.54 8.41
CA THR A 42 7.56 -4.66 9.03
C THR A 42 7.62 -3.29 8.36
N GLY A 43 8.01 -2.25 9.09
CA GLY A 43 8.24 -0.93 8.50
C GLY A 43 9.47 -0.91 7.57
N SER A 44 10.57 -1.50 8.03
CA SER A 44 11.81 -1.68 7.26
C SER A 44 11.82 -2.98 6.46
N PRO A 45 12.56 -3.07 5.35
CA PRO A 45 12.66 -4.30 4.55
C PRO A 45 13.43 -5.39 5.30
N PHE A 46 12.98 -6.63 5.17
CA PHE A 46 13.65 -7.83 5.68
C PHE A 46 13.68 -8.91 4.59
N ASN A 47 14.72 -9.74 4.61
CA ASN A 47 14.76 -10.95 3.80
C ASN A 47 13.69 -11.95 4.27
N PRO A 48 13.22 -12.85 3.39
CA PRO A 48 12.37 -13.97 3.81
C PRO A 48 13.01 -14.77 4.94
N VAL A 49 12.19 -15.19 5.90
CA VAL A 49 12.60 -16.00 7.05
C VAL A 49 12.52 -17.48 6.70
N VAL A 50 13.56 -18.25 6.99
CA VAL A 50 13.54 -19.72 6.88
C VAL A 50 13.32 -20.30 8.28
N TRP A 51 12.27 -21.09 8.45
CA TRP A 51 11.95 -21.75 9.71
C TRP A 51 11.34 -23.14 9.47
N LYS A 52 11.95 -24.18 10.04
CA LYS A 52 11.56 -25.60 9.86
C LYS A 52 11.27 -25.97 8.40
N ASP A 53 12.24 -25.70 7.52
CA ASP A 53 12.19 -25.96 6.07
C ASP A 53 11.11 -25.20 5.28
N LYS A 54 10.42 -24.25 5.92
CA LYS A 54 9.46 -23.35 5.28
C LYS A 54 10.02 -21.95 5.16
N ILE A 55 9.74 -21.31 4.02
CA ILE A 55 10.09 -19.92 3.74
C ILE A 55 8.87 -19.04 4.03
N TYR A 56 9.10 -17.99 4.82
CA TYR A 56 8.11 -16.99 5.21
C TYR A 56 8.50 -15.64 4.60
N PRO A 57 7.84 -15.20 3.52
CA PRO A 57 8.07 -13.86 2.99
C PRO A 57 7.56 -12.82 4.00
N ILE A 58 8.27 -11.69 4.11
CA ILE A 58 7.93 -10.62 5.05
C ILE A 58 7.42 -9.42 4.27
N ALA A 59 6.17 -9.03 4.52
CA ALA A 59 5.58 -7.85 3.89
C ALA A 59 6.20 -6.56 4.45
N GLN A 60 6.42 -5.57 3.59
CA GLN A 60 6.81 -4.24 4.04
C GLN A 60 5.58 -3.34 4.17
N CYS A 61 5.27 -2.92 5.39
CA CYS A 61 4.23 -1.93 5.69
C CYS A 61 4.81 -0.52 5.54
N ASN A 62 4.96 -0.08 4.30
CA ASN A 62 5.55 1.22 3.98
C ASN A 62 4.52 2.17 3.37
N ASN A 63 4.56 3.45 3.79
CA ASN A 63 3.70 4.51 3.28
C ASN A 63 3.91 4.79 1.78
N ALA A 64 4.98 4.26 1.17
CA ALA A 64 5.19 4.26 -0.27
C ALA A 64 3.99 3.67 -1.05
N PHE A 65 3.23 2.75 -0.46
CA PHE A 65 2.01 2.21 -1.08
C PHE A 65 0.84 3.20 -1.10
N ILE A 66 0.85 4.23 -0.24
CA ILE A 66 -0.30 5.10 0.00
C ILE A 66 -0.08 6.50 -0.58
N PHE A 67 1.04 7.15 -0.26
CA PHE A 67 1.26 8.56 -0.59
C PHE A 67 1.20 8.88 -2.10
N PRO A 68 1.79 8.08 -3.00
CA PRO A 68 1.70 8.35 -4.43
C PRO A 68 0.27 8.30 -4.95
N GLY A 69 -0.52 7.31 -4.50
CA GLY A 69 -1.92 7.16 -4.89
C GLY A 69 -2.80 8.31 -4.38
N ILE A 70 -2.63 8.72 -3.11
CA ILE A 70 -3.36 9.88 -2.57
C ILE A 70 -3.01 11.14 -3.35
N GLY A 71 -1.72 11.42 -3.55
CA GLY A 71 -1.26 12.61 -4.26
C GLY A 71 -1.81 12.68 -5.68
N LEU A 72 -1.74 11.57 -6.41
CA LEU A 72 -2.32 11.47 -7.75
C LEU A 72 -3.84 11.66 -7.75
N GLY A 73 -4.56 11.06 -6.81
CA GLY A 73 -6.00 11.21 -6.68
C GLY A 73 -6.43 12.64 -6.38
N VAL A 74 -5.69 13.35 -5.52
CA VAL A 74 -5.92 14.77 -5.21
C VAL A 74 -5.72 15.63 -6.45
N ILE A 75 -4.61 15.43 -7.17
CA ILE A 75 -4.30 16.19 -8.39
C ILE A 75 -5.36 15.93 -9.48
N ALA A 76 -5.64 14.65 -9.77
CA ALA A 76 -6.56 14.27 -10.84
C ALA A 76 -8.01 14.69 -10.58
N SER A 77 -8.46 14.69 -9.32
CA SER A 77 -9.81 15.13 -8.95
C SER A 77 -9.92 16.65 -8.73
N GLY A 78 -8.80 17.35 -8.58
CA GLY A 78 -8.79 18.76 -8.19
C GLY A 78 -9.30 18.98 -6.76
N ALA A 79 -9.04 18.04 -5.84
CA ALA A 79 -9.51 18.14 -4.47
C ALA A 79 -8.86 19.34 -3.73
N SER A 80 -9.69 20.14 -3.07
CA SER A 80 -9.28 21.34 -2.32
C SER A 80 -8.65 21.03 -0.96
N ARG A 81 -8.92 19.86 -0.40
CA ARG A 81 -8.36 19.35 0.87
C ARG A 81 -8.41 17.83 0.91
N ILE A 82 -7.56 17.24 1.73
CA ILE A 82 -7.60 15.81 2.07
C ILE A 82 -8.46 15.64 3.33
N THR A 83 -9.33 14.64 3.33
CA THR A 83 -10.20 14.27 4.45
C THR A 83 -9.82 12.91 5.02
N ASP A 84 -10.30 12.59 6.22
CA ASP A 84 -10.05 11.30 6.86
C ASP A 84 -10.67 10.15 6.06
N GLU A 85 -11.83 10.35 5.43
CA GLU A 85 -12.47 9.34 4.59
C GLU A 85 -11.71 9.10 3.28
N MET A 86 -11.01 10.10 2.73
CA MET A 86 -10.09 9.89 1.62
C MET A 86 -8.90 9.01 2.05
N LEU A 87 -8.35 9.21 3.25
CA LEU A 87 -7.29 8.36 3.80
C LEU A 87 -7.80 6.93 4.04
N MET A 88 -9.00 6.78 4.59
CA MET A 88 -9.64 5.48 4.81
C MET A 88 -9.85 4.75 3.47
N SER A 89 -10.38 5.44 2.46
CA SER A 89 -10.57 4.90 1.11
C SER A 89 -9.25 4.40 0.49
N ALA A 90 -8.14 5.11 0.71
CA ALA A 90 -6.82 4.66 0.30
C ALA A 90 -6.39 3.37 1.01
N SER A 91 -6.56 3.28 2.32
CA SER A 91 -6.25 2.09 3.12
C SER A 91 -7.09 0.87 2.74
N GLU A 92 -8.40 1.05 2.56
CA GLU A 92 -9.33 -0.01 2.13
C GLU A 92 -8.97 -0.50 0.73
N THR A 93 -8.64 0.42 -0.18
CA THR A 93 -8.20 0.06 -1.53
C THR A 93 -6.90 -0.74 -1.49
N LEU A 94 -5.90 -0.33 -0.70
CA LEU A 94 -4.66 -1.08 -0.55
C LEU A 94 -4.92 -2.51 -0.01
N ALA A 95 -5.82 -2.66 0.95
CA ALA A 95 -6.15 -3.95 1.53
C ALA A 95 -6.75 -4.94 0.51
N GLN A 96 -7.50 -4.45 -0.48
CA GLN A 96 -8.06 -5.28 -1.57
C GLN A 96 -6.97 -5.90 -2.48
N TYR A 97 -5.76 -5.34 -2.47
CA TYR A 97 -4.62 -5.83 -3.24
C TYR A 97 -3.71 -6.77 -2.43
N SER A 98 -4.08 -7.12 -1.18
CA SER A 98 -3.36 -8.11 -0.40
C SER A 98 -3.45 -9.50 -1.06
N PRO A 99 -2.32 -10.20 -1.29
CA PRO A 99 -2.34 -11.60 -1.72
C PRO A 99 -3.16 -12.49 -0.78
N LEU A 100 -3.08 -12.25 0.53
CA LEU A 100 -3.87 -12.97 1.52
C LEU A 100 -5.38 -12.80 1.33
N VAL A 101 -5.83 -11.60 0.93
CA VAL A 101 -7.24 -11.33 0.63
C VAL A 101 -7.65 -11.96 -0.71
N LEU A 102 -6.80 -11.87 -1.72
CA LEU A 102 -7.10 -12.36 -3.08
C LEU A 102 -7.06 -13.89 -3.19
N ASN A 103 -6.13 -14.54 -2.50
CA ASN A 103 -5.83 -15.96 -2.69
C ASN A 103 -6.14 -16.81 -1.44
N GLY A 104 -6.47 -16.19 -0.30
CA GLY A 104 -6.58 -16.86 1.00
C GLY A 104 -5.23 -17.18 1.66
N GLU A 105 -4.12 -16.95 0.96
CA GLU A 105 -2.75 -17.17 1.42
C GLU A 105 -1.78 -16.10 0.90
N GLY A 106 -0.60 -16.02 1.50
CA GLY A 106 0.43 -15.06 1.12
C GLY A 106 0.51 -13.85 2.05
N LEU A 107 1.06 -12.74 1.52
CA LEU A 107 1.39 -11.54 2.28
C LEU A 107 0.14 -10.70 2.62
N VAL A 108 0.20 -9.99 3.74
CA VAL A 108 -0.84 -9.04 4.16
C VAL A 108 -0.87 -7.75 3.33
N LEU A 109 0.17 -7.50 2.52
CA LEU A 109 0.29 -6.35 1.62
C LEU A 109 0.81 -6.82 0.25
N PRO A 110 0.51 -6.08 -0.84
CA PRO A 110 1.03 -6.38 -2.17
C PRO A 110 2.55 -6.27 -2.24
N GLU A 111 3.14 -6.84 -3.29
CA GLU A 111 4.56 -6.70 -3.57
C GLU A 111 4.87 -5.30 -4.14
N LEU A 112 6.07 -4.79 -3.88
CA LEU A 112 6.49 -3.46 -4.35
C LEU A 112 6.48 -3.33 -5.88
N LYS A 113 6.62 -4.43 -6.63
CA LYS A 113 6.55 -4.40 -8.09
C LYS A 113 5.17 -3.96 -8.62
N ASP A 114 4.11 -4.16 -7.83
CA ASP A 114 2.74 -3.81 -8.18
C ASP A 114 2.36 -2.38 -7.77
N ILE A 115 3.30 -1.61 -7.22
CA ILE A 115 3.02 -0.31 -6.60
C ILE A 115 2.38 0.70 -7.56
N GLN A 116 2.71 0.67 -8.86
CA GLN A 116 2.11 1.57 -9.84
C GLN A 116 0.62 1.25 -10.06
N LYS A 117 0.28 -0.03 -10.17
CA LYS A 117 -1.10 -0.51 -10.32
C LYS A 117 -1.92 -0.13 -9.08
N VAL A 118 -1.37 -0.38 -7.90
CA VAL A 118 -2.00 -0.06 -6.60
C VAL A 118 -2.18 1.46 -6.45
N SER A 119 -1.17 2.26 -6.82
CA SER A 119 -1.25 3.73 -6.74
C SER A 119 -2.36 4.30 -7.62
N ARG A 120 -2.54 3.79 -8.84
CA ARG A 120 -3.65 4.22 -9.72
C ARG A 120 -5.02 3.86 -9.15
N ALA A 121 -5.16 2.66 -8.58
CA ALA A 121 -6.40 2.24 -7.94
C ALA A 121 -6.74 3.12 -6.73
N ILE A 122 -5.75 3.40 -5.87
CA ILE A 122 -5.89 4.33 -4.74
C ILE A 122 -6.26 5.73 -5.24
N ALA A 123 -5.60 6.23 -6.28
CA ALA A 123 -5.90 7.55 -6.84
C ALA A 123 -7.37 7.67 -7.29
N PHE A 124 -7.90 6.63 -7.92
CA PHE A 124 -9.30 6.58 -8.32
C PHE A 124 -10.24 6.57 -7.12
N ALA A 125 -9.97 5.72 -6.12
CA ALA A 125 -10.80 5.63 -4.91
C ALA A 125 -10.77 6.92 -4.08
N VAL A 126 -9.61 7.56 -3.97
CA VAL A 126 -9.41 8.85 -3.30
C VAL A 126 -10.11 9.97 -4.04
N GLY A 127 -9.93 10.06 -5.36
CA GLY A 127 -10.60 11.07 -6.18
C GLY A 127 -12.12 10.94 -6.15
N LYS A 128 -12.63 9.70 -6.19
CA LYS A 128 -14.07 9.42 -6.04
C LYS A 128 -14.59 9.84 -4.67
N MET A 129 -13.85 9.56 -3.60
CA MET A 129 -14.23 9.97 -2.24
C MET A 129 -14.23 11.51 -2.11
N ALA A 130 -13.24 12.19 -2.68
CA ALA A 130 -13.18 13.65 -2.70
C ALA A 130 -14.42 14.28 -3.34
N GLN A 131 -14.90 13.70 -4.46
CA GLN A 131 -16.12 14.13 -5.14
C GLN A 131 -17.39 13.84 -4.32
N GLN A 132 -17.43 12.69 -3.62
CA GLN A 132 -18.54 12.32 -2.75
C GLN A 132 -18.66 13.27 -1.56
N GLN A 133 -17.55 13.69 -0.99
CA GLN A 133 -17.51 14.62 0.15
C GLN A 133 -17.58 16.10 -0.24
N GLY A 134 -17.72 16.40 -1.54
CA GLY A 134 -17.86 17.76 -2.04
C GLY A 134 -16.60 18.61 -1.90
N VAL A 135 -15.43 17.99 -1.74
CA VAL A 135 -14.13 18.69 -1.73
C VAL A 135 -13.46 18.71 -3.11
N ALA A 136 -14.06 18.04 -4.10
CA ALA A 136 -13.72 18.07 -5.52
C ALA A 136 -15.00 18.19 -6.37
N VAL A 137 -14.87 18.67 -7.61
CA VAL A 137 -16.00 18.75 -8.56
C VAL A 137 -16.41 17.34 -8.98
N LYS A 138 -17.70 17.04 -8.95
CA LYS A 138 -18.23 15.75 -9.41
C LYS A 138 -18.07 15.61 -10.93
N THR A 139 -17.42 14.53 -11.36
CA THR A 139 -17.25 14.14 -12.76
C THR A 139 -17.72 12.70 -12.97
N SER A 140 -17.74 12.22 -14.22
CA SER A 140 -17.98 10.79 -14.45
C SER A 140 -16.77 9.96 -14.02
N ALA A 141 -16.99 8.66 -13.80
CA ALA A 141 -15.91 7.74 -13.47
C ALA A 141 -14.84 7.70 -14.58
N GLU A 142 -15.27 7.73 -15.83
CA GLU A 142 -14.40 7.72 -17.01
C GLU A 142 -13.56 8.99 -17.07
N ALA A 143 -14.14 10.16 -16.78
CA ALA A 143 -13.43 11.42 -16.75
C ALA A 143 -12.38 11.46 -15.64
N LEU A 144 -12.69 10.93 -14.45
CA LEU A 144 -11.72 10.80 -13.36
C LEU A 144 -10.59 9.84 -13.73
N GLN A 145 -10.91 8.69 -14.33
CA GLN A 145 -9.91 7.72 -14.77
C GLN A 145 -8.97 8.32 -15.81
N GLN A 146 -9.51 9.05 -16.79
CA GLN A 146 -8.71 9.74 -17.80
C GLN A 146 -7.79 10.80 -17.14
N ALA A 147 -8.30 11.59 -16.21
CA ALA A 147 -7.50 12.59 -15.49
C ALA A 147 -6.35 11.94 -14.70
N ILE A 148 -6.56 10.75 -14.12
CA ILE A 148 -5.51 9.98 -13.45
C ILE A 148 -4.45 9.54 -14.46
N ASP A 149 -4.86 9.04 -15.61
CA ASP A 149 -3.96 8.57 -16.66
C ASP A 149 -3.13 9.71 -17.25
N ASP A 150 -3.75 10.86 -17.49
CA ASP A 150 -3.09 12.08 -18.02
C ASP A 150 -2.06 12.66 -17.03
N ASN A 151 -2.32 12.54 -15.72
CA ASN A 151 -1.40 13.00 -14.68
C ASN A 151 -0.32 11.97 -14.33
N PHE A 152 -0.39 10.75 -14.86
CA PHE A 152 0.60 9.71 -14.57
C PHE A 152 1.79 9.80 -15.53
N TRP A 153 2.93 10.24 -15.00
CA TRP A 153 4.16 10.34 -15.78
C TRP A 153 4.64 8.97 -16.29
N GLN A 154 5.05 8.93 -17.56
CA GLN A 154 5.65 7.76 -18.21
C GLN A 154 7.15 7.96 -18.39
N ALA A 155 7.91 6.89 -18.13
CA ALA A 155 9.37 6.87 -18.25
C ALA A 155 9.84 6.72 -19.71
N GLU A 156 9.34 7.59 -20.58
CA GLU A 156 9.57 7.55 -22.02
C GLU A 156 10.17 8.88 -22.49
N TYR A 157 11.04 8.82 -23.48
CA TYR A 157 11.54 10.02 -24.12
C TYR A 157 10.39 10.74 -24.82
N ARG A 158 10.33 12.06 -24.62
CA ARG A 158 9.36 12.91 -25.31
C ARG A 158 9.94 13.42 -26.61
N ASP A 159 9.11 13.47 -27.65
CA ASP A 159 9.46 14.15 -28.88
C ASP A 159 9.45 15.66 -28.67
N TYR A 160 10.61 16.29 -28.83
CA TYR A 160 10.74 17.74 -28.76
C TYR A 160 10.74 18.32 -30.17
N ARG A 161 9.76 19.17 -30.47
CA ARG A 161 9.81 20.01 -31.67
C ARG A 161 10.52 21.31 -31.34
N ARG A 162 11.65 21.57 -32.01
CA ARG A 162 12.33 22.87 -31.92
C ARG A 162 11.40 23.96 -32.45
N THR A 163 11.06 24.93 -31.61
CA THR A 163 10.39 26.15 -32.03
C THR A 163 11.45 27.23 -32.23
N SER A 164 11.62 27.72 -33.46
CA SER A 164 12.38 28.95 -33.72
C SER A 164 11.66 30.09 -33.02
N ILE A 165 12.35 30.84 -32.16
CA ILE A 165 11.88 32.12 -31.63
C ILE A 165 11.91 33.15 -32.76
#